data_AF-A0A4Q0T026-F1
#
_entry.id   AF-A0A4Q0T026-F1
#
_cell.length_a   1.000
_cell.length_b   1.000
_cell.length_c   1.000
_cell.angle_alpha   90.00
_cell.angle_beta   90.00
_cell.angle_gamma   90.00
#
_symmetry.space_group_name_H-M   'P 1'
#
loop_
_entity.id
_entity.type
_entity.pdbx_description
1 polymer ?
#
loop_
_entity_poly.entity_id
_entity_poly.type
_entity_poly.pdbx_seq_one_letter_code
_entity_poly.pdbx_strand_id
1 'polypeptide(L)'
;MAAFGIPQISTGDLFRAHLKNHTPLGILAEGLMKQGKLVPDDLVNQMVAERLTHPDTHSGYILDGFPRTLAQAEWLDSSLSASNDAVPVVAISISVDDTQLLQRITGRRISPAGRIYNIYSNPPRVPGHCDVDGTLLTQRTDDTEEVFHERMRTFRAQTAPVIDHYRAQGRFEEVDGSLAVEEVTAAIHGTLIRLRAAAQQEKA
;
A
#
# COMPACT_ATOMS: atom_id res chain seq x y z
N MET A 1 -2.42 -1.91 12.97
CA MET A 1 -1.50 -3.02 12.62
C MET A 1 -0.99 -3.73 13.87
N ALA A 2 -0.38 -3.00 14.83
CA ALA A 2 -0.13 -3.54 16.17
C ALA A 2 -1.40 -4.11 16.84
N ALA A 3 -2.55 -3.47 16.61
CA ALA A 3 -3.85 -3.92 17.12
C ALA A 3 -4.28 -5.33 16.66
N PHE A 4 -3.76 -5.83 15.54
CA PHE A 4 -4.11 -7.16 15.00
C PHE A 4 -2.95 -8.17 15.08
N GLY A 5 -1.75 -7.74 15.46
CA GLY A 5 -0.58 -8.62 15.53
C GLY A 5 -0.13 -9.20 14.19
N ILE A 6 -0.52 -8.61 13.05
CA ILE A 6 -0.17 -9.08 11.71
C ILE A 6 0.75 -8.10 10.97
N PRO A 7 1.66 -8.59 10.10
CA PRO A 7 2.58 -7.75 9.34
C PRO A 7 1.89 -6.96 8.22
N GLN A 8 2.46 -5.78 7.94
CA GLN A 8 2.23 -5.05 6.70
C GLN A 8 3.21 -5.54 5.64
N ILE A 9 2.71 -5.80 4.44
CA ILE A 9 3.51 -6.12 3.26
C ILE A 9 3.29 -5.00 2.24
N SER A 10 4.17 -4.01 2.24
CA SER A 10 4.15 -2.91 1.27
C SER A 10 5.11 -3.19 0.11
N THR A 11 4.60 -3.38 -1.11
CA THR A 11 5.45 -3.64 -2.28
C THR A 11 6.42 -2.50 -2.55
N GLY A 12 6.01 -1.26 -2.31
CA GLY A 12 6.88 -0.09 -2.42
C GLY A 12 8.05 -0.13 -1.43
N ASP A 13 7.82 -0.57 -0.18
CA ASP A 13 8.91 -0.71 0.80
C ASP A 13 9.81 -1.90 0.48
N LEU A 14 9.26 -3.02 -0.02
CA LEU A 14 10.04 -4.15 -0.49
C LEU A 14 11.00 -3.74 -1.62
N PHE A 15 10.52 -2.99 -2.62
CA PHE A 15 11.38 -2.47 -3.69
C PHE A 15 12.46 -1.53 -3.17
N ARG A 16 12.12 -0.62 -2.23
CA ARG A 16 13.11 0.27 -1.60
C ARG A 16 14.15 -0.50 -0.78
N ALA A 17 13.77 -1.60 -0.11
CA ALA A 17 14.69 -2.46 0.61
C ALA A 17 15.63 -3.21 -0.35
N HIS A 18 15.10 -3.74 -1.46
CA HIS A 18 15.91 -4.35 -2.53
C HIS A 18 16.90 -3.35 -3.14
N LEU A 19 16.47 -2.10 -3.36
CA LEU A 19 17.34 -1.04 -3.84
C LEU A 19 18.46 -0.70 -2.84
N LYS A 20 18.14 -0.60 -1.55
CA LYS A 20 19.12 -0.38 -0.48
C LYS A 20 20.18 -1.49 -0.43
N ASN A 21 19.78 -2.72 -0.78
CA ASN A 21 20.67 -3.88 -0.85
C ASN A 21 21.30 -4.08 -2.23
N HIS A 22 21.13 -3.12 -3.16
CA HIS A 22 21.68 -3.15 -4.51
C HIS A 22 21.34 -4.42 -5.32
N THR A 23 20.15 -4.99 -5.13
CA THR A 23 19.75 -6.18 -5.89
C THR A 23 19.34 -5.80 -7.32
N PRO A 24 19.42 -6.73 -8.30
CA PRO A 24 18.94 -6.48 -9.67
C PRO A 24 17.48 -6.02 -9.73
N LEU A 25 16.61 -6.62 -8.89
CA LEU A 25 15.21 -6.23 -8.77
C LEU A 25 15.06 -4.79 -8.26
N GLY A 26 15.86 -4.39 -7.26
CA GLY A 26 15.82 -3.05 -6.70
C GLY A 26 16.23 -1.97 -7.71
N ILE A 27 17.29 -2.22 -8.48
CA ILE A 27 17.78 -1.30 -9.51
C ILE A 27 16.74 -1.14 -10.64
N LEU A 28 16.15 -2.24 -11.11
CA LEU A 28 15.10 -2.21 -12.13
C LEU A 28 13.86 -1.44 -11.62
N ALA A 29 13.42 -1.75 -10.40
CA ALA A 29 12.25 -1.13 -9.79
C ALA A 29 12.45 0.39 -9.60
N GLU A 30 13.65 0.83 -9.20
CA GLU A 30 13.96 2.24 -9.03
C GLU A 30 13.71 3.05 -10.31
N GLY A 31 14.19 2.56 -11.46
CA GLY A 31 14.04 3.23 -12.75
C GLY A 31 12.57 3.43 -13.13
N LEU A 32 11.72 2.43 -12.87
CA LEU A 32 10.28 2.49 -13.15
C LEU A 32 9.55 3.38 -12.14
N MET A 33 9.87 3.27 -10.86
CA MET A 33 9.23 4.03 -9.78
C MET A 33 9.47 5.55 -9.92
N LYS A 34 10.69 5.96 -10.32
CA LYS A 34 11.03 7.36 -10.62
C LYS A 34 10.25 7.93 -11.81
N GLN A 35 9.71 7.06 -12.67
CA GLN A 35 8.87 7.44 -13.80
C GLN A 35 7.38 7.30 -13.48
N GLY A 36 6.99 6.96 -12.24
CA GLY A 36 5.59 6.72 -11.88
C GLY A 36 4.99 5.43 -12.45
N LYS A 37 5.80 4.57 -13.09
CA LYS A 37 5.35 3.33 -13.75
C LYS A 37 5.31 2.16 -12.76
N LEU A 38 4.50 1.14 -13.09
CA LEU A 38 4.49 -0.12 -12.36
C LEU A 38 5.68 -1.00 -12.75
N VAL A 39 6.14 -1.80 -11.78
CA VAL A 39 7.04 -2.92 -12.00
C VAL A 39 6.24 -4.07 -12.64
N PRO A 40 6.81 -4.85 -13.58
CA PRO A 40 6.11 -5.95 -14.23
C PRO A 40 5.49 -6.95 -13.24
N ASP A 41 4.28 -7.41 -13.57
CA ASP A 41 3.44 -8.23 -12.68
C ASP A 41 4.15 -9.49 -12.19
N ASP A 42 4.83 -10.24 -13.07
CA ASP A 42 5.53 -11.47 -12.70
C ASP A 42 6.58 -11.25 -11.59
N LEU A 43 7.32 -10.13 -11.66
CA LEU A 43 8.33 -9.79 -10.66
C LEU A 43 7.69 -9.40 -9.32
N VAL A 44 6.59 -8.64 -9.37
CA VAL A 44 5.85 -8.25 -8.16
C VAL A 44 5.22 -9.48 -7.50
N ASN A 45 4.58 -10.35 -8.31
CA ASN A 45 3.94 -11.58 -7.85
C ASN A 45 4.96 -12.52 -7.20
N GLN A 46 6.14 -12.72 -7.81
CA GLN A 46 7.20 -13.53 -7.22
C GLN A 46 7.68 -12.96 -5.88
N MET A 47 7.92 -11.65 -5.81
CA MET A 47 8.36 -10.98 -4.57
C MET A 47 7.32 -11.09 -3.46
N VAL A 48 6.02 -10.95 -3.78
CA VAL A 48 4.94 -11.12 -2.83
C VAL A 48 4.80 -12.58 -2.40
N ALA A 49 4.88 -13.53 -3.35
CA ALA A 49 4.83 -14.96 -3.06
C ALA A 49 5.91 -15.37 -2.06
N GLU A 50 7.16 -14.95 -2.28
CA GLU A 50 8.27 -15.19 -1.36
C GLU A 50 7.96 -14.62 0.03
N ARG A 51 7.52 -13.36 0.12
CA ARG A 51 7.23 -12.70 1.39
C ARG A 51 6.12 -13.39 2.18
N LEU A 52 5.14 -13.98 1.51
CA LEU A 52 4.03 -14.71 2.13
C LEU A 52 4.44 -16.07 2.72
N THR A 53 5.63 -16.58 2.41
CA THR A 53 6.16 -17.83 3.01
C THR A 53 6.76 -17.64 4.40
N HIS A 54 6.93 -16.39 4.86
CA HIS A 54 7.58 -16.12 6.14
C HIS A 54 6.69 -16.50 7.33
N PRO A 55 7.26 -16.95 8.46
CA PRO A 55 6.46 -17.39 9.60
C PRO A 55 5.51 -16.33 10.19
N ASP A 56 5.85 -15.05 10.07
CA ASP A 56 5.07 -13.94 10.61
C ASP A 56 3.77 -13.67 9.82
N THR A 57 3.61 -14.21 8.61
CA THR A 57 2.41 -14.07 7.78
C THR A 57 1.40 -15.19 7.99
N HIS A 58 1.74 -16.26 8.72
CA HIS A 58 0.85 -17.39 8.95
C HIS A 58 -0.43 -17.00 9.71
N SER A 59 -0.36 -16.02 10.60
CA SER A 59 -1.53 -15.53 11.36
C SER A 59 -2.32 -14.46 10.61
N GLY A 60 -1.96 -14.18 9.36
CA GLY A 60 -2.55 -13.13 8.52
C GLY A 60 -1.55 -12.05 8.17
N TYR A 61 -1.98 -11.13 7.31
CA TYR A 61 -1.16 -10.03 6.79
C TYR A 61 -2.06 -8.95 6.17
N ILE A 62 -1.50 -7.77 5.95
CA ILE A 62 -2.12 -6.69 5.17
C ILE A 62 -1.23 -6.43 3.96
N LEU A 63 -1.80 -6.55 2.76
CA LEU A 63 -1.14 -6.18 1.52
C LEU A 63 -1.38 -4.69 1.27
N ASP A 64 -0.31 -3.92 1.16
CA ASP A 64 -0.33 -2.48 0.94
C ASP A 64 0.28 -2.15 -0.43
N GLY A 65 -0.54 -1.61 -1.32
CA GLY A 65 -0.15 -1.32 -2.68
C GLY A 65 0.03 -2.57 -3.57
N PHE A 66 -0.64 -3.67 -3.23
CA PHE A 66 -0.79 -4.87 -4.06
C PHE A 66 -2.15 -5.52 -3.78
N PRO A 67 -2.89 -5.99 -4.79
CA PRO A 67 -2.59 -5.91 -6.23
C PRO A 67 -2.81 -4.51 -6.82
N ARG A 68 -2.15 -4.22 -7.95
CA ARG A 68 -2.27 -2.95 -8.72
C ARG A 68 -2.75 -3.13 -10.15
N THR A 69 -2.82 -4.36 -10.64
CA THR A 69 -3.38 -4.73 -11.95
C THR A 69 -4.38 -5.86 -11.78
N LEU A 70 -5.28 -6.05 -12.75
CA LEU A 70 -6.23 -7.14 -12.71
C LEU A 70 -5.52 -8.51 -12.69
N ALA A 71 -4.46 -8.67 -13.48
CA ALA A 71 -3.67 -9.91 -13.51
C ALA A 71 -3.02 -10.23 -12.14
N GLN A 72 -2.55 -9.22 -11.40
CA GLN A 72 -2.07 -9.40 -10.03
C GLN A 72 -3.21 -9.83 -9.09
N ALA A 73 -4.42 -9.28 -9.25
CA ALA A 73 -5.57 -9.63 -8.42
C ALA A 73 -6.04 -11.07 -8.66
N GLU A 74 -6.14 -11.47 -9.92
CA GLU A 74 -6.48 -12.85 -10.32
C GLU A 74 -5.42 -13.85 -9.84
N TRP A 75 -4.15 -13.49 -9.96
CA TRP A 75 -3.04 -14.30 -9.44
C TRP A 75 -3.10 -14.45 -7.93
N LEU A 76 -3.39 -13.37 -7.19
CA LEU A 76 -3.49 -13.38 -5.74
C LEU A 76 -4.64 -14.28 -5.28
N ASP A 77 -5.83 -14.10 -5.86
CA ASP A 77 -7.01 -14.91 -5.53
C ASP A 77 -6.72 -16.40 -5.81
N SER A 78 -6.11 -16.71 -6.95
CA SER A 78 -5.73 -18.08 -7.33
C SER A 78 -4.70 -18.68 -6.36
N SER A 79 -3.66 -17.93 -6.02
CA SER A 79 -2.58 -18.39 -5.14
C SER A 79 -3.06 -18.68 -3.72
N LEU A 80 -4.03 -17.91 -3.23
CA LEU A 80 -4.61 -18.13 -1.90
C LEU A 80 -5.67 -19.23 -1.90
N SER A 81 -6.45 -19.36 -2.97
CA SER A 81 -7.47 -20.42 -3.09
C SER A 81 -6.90 -21.84 -3.07
N ALA A 82 -5.61 -22.00 -3.42
CA ALA A 82 -4.91 -23.28 -3.35
C ALA A 82 -4.76 -23.83 -1.93
N SER A 83 -4.98 -23.02 -0.90
CA SER A 83 -4.99 -23.45 0.50
C SER A 83 -6.43 -23.67 0.98
N ASN A 84 -6.79 -24.91 1.31
CA ASN A 84 -8.16 -25.30 1.69
C ASN A 84 -8.77 -24.49 2.86
N ASP A 85 -7.94 -23.91 3.73
CA ASP A 85 -8.39 -23.10 4.87
C ASP A 85 -8.35 -21.58 4.61
N ALA A 86 -7.89 -21.12 3.44
CA ALA A 86 -7.72 -19.70 3.18
C ALA A 86 -9.06 -18.96 3.19
N VAL A 87 -9.14 -17.90 3.99
CA VAL A 87 -10.25 -16.94 3.94
C VAL A 87 -10.01 -16.03 2.73
N PRO A 88 -11.02 -15.73 1.91
CA PRO A 88 -10.82 -14.87 0.76
C PRO A 88 -10.28 -13.49 1.18
N VAL A 89 -9.53 -12.85 0.30
CA VAL A 89 -9.02 -11.49 0.52
C VAL A 89 -10.21 -10.52 0.64
N VAL A 90 -10.08 -9.48 1.45
CA VAL A 90 -11.04 -8.37 1.46
C VAL A 90 -10.27 -7.10 1.14
N ALA A 91 -10.86 -6.24 0.32
CA ALA A 91 -10.24 -5.02 -0.15
C ALA A 91 -10.89 -3.80 0.51
N ILE A 92 -10.06 -2.87 0.98
CA ILE A 92 -10.52 -1.60 1.52
C ILE A 92 -9.85 -0.50 0.70
N SER A 93 -10.64 0.28 -0.04
CA SER A 93 -10.14 1.46 -0.75
C SER A 93 -10.18 2.68 0.16
N ILE A 94 -9.10 3.45 0.19
CA ILE A 94 -9.04 4.72 0.90
C ILE A 94 -9.18 5.83 -0.14
N SER A 95 -10.33 6.47 -0.18
CA SER A 95 -10.69 7.49 -1.18
C SER A 95 -10.29 8.87 -0.69
N VAL A 96 -9.57 9.63 -1.53
CA VAL A 96 -9.07 10.97 -1.20
C VAL A 96 -9.06 11.81 -2.46
N ASP A 97 -9.40 13.10 -2.33
CA ASP A 97 -9.34 14.05 -3.45
C ASP A 97 -7.91 14.21 -3.99
N ASP A 98 -7.78 14.35 -5.32
CA ASP A 98 -6.50 14.49 -6.02
C ASP A 98 -5.66 15.66 -5.49
N THR A 99 -6.30 16.77 -5.10
CA THR A 99 -5.60 17.96 -4.57
C THR A 99 -4.95 17.65 -3.22
N GLN A 100 -5.68 16.95 -2.35
CA GLN A 100 -5.15 16.52 -1.06
C GLN A 100 -4.07 15.45 -1.25
N LEU A 101 -4.23 14.52 -2.19
CA LEU A 101 -3.21 13.52 -2.52
C LEU A 101 -1.91 14.18 -3.02
N LEU A 102 -2.02 15.17 -3.89
CA LEU A 102 -0.87 15.92 -4.39
C LEU A 102 -0.09 16.59 -3.25
N GLN A 103 -0.78 17.25 -2.31
CA GLN A 103 -0.16 17.83 -1.12
C GLN A 103 0.46 16.78 -0.19
N ARG A 104 -0.21 15.63 -0.01
CA ARG A 104 0.29 14.52 0.81
C ARG A 104 1.59 13.94 0.24
N ILE A 105 1.69 13.80 -1.08
CA ILE A 105 2.86 13.28 -1.77
C ILE A 105 3.99 14.31 -1.80
N THR A 106 3.78 15.47 -2.40
CA THR A 106 4.82 16.50 -2.58
C THR A 106 5.31 17.09 -1.26
N GLY A 107 4.44 17.12 -0.24
CA GLY A 107 4.77 17.62 1.09
C GLY A 107 5.48 16.60 1.98
N ARG A 108 5.57 15.33 1.58
CA ARG A 108 6.13 14.27 2.43
C ARG A 108 7.62 14.48 2.71
N ARG A 109 8.00 14.33 3.97
CA ARG A 109 9.38 14.32 4.43
C ARG A 109 9.59 13.10 5.32
N ILE A 110 10.75 12.46 5.21
CA ILE A 110 11.06 11.23 5.95
C ILE A 110 12.42 11.35 6.64
N SER A 111 12.46 10.94 7.91
CA SER A 111 13.74 10.81 8.62
C SER A 111 14.44 9.49 8.26
N PRO A 112 15.76 9.37 8.48
CA PRO A 112 16.47 8.09 8.35
C PRO A 112 15.88 6.97 9.21
N ALA A 113 15.27 7.30 10.34
CA ALA A 113 14.56 6.36 11.21
C ALA A 113 13.15 5.98 10.71
N GLY A 114 12.73 6.50 9.55
CA GLY A 114 11.44 6.20 8.93
C GLY A 114 10.26 7.04 9.43
N ARG A 115 10.49 8.08 10.27
CA ARG A 115 9.41 8.98 10.71
C ARG A 115 8.96 9.85 9.56
N ILE A 116 7.65 9.94 9.35
CA ILE A 116 7.04 10.70 8.26
C ILE A 116 6.48 12.02 8.80
N TYR A 117 6.81 13.09 8.10
CA TYR A 117 6.28 14.44 8.26
C TYR A 117 5.61 14.87 6.94
N ASN A 118 4.77 15.90 7.02
CA ASN A 118 4.23 16.55 5.83
C ASN A 118 4.21 18.07 6.04
N ILE A 119 4.84 18.83 5.15
CA ILE A 119 4.98 20.28 5.33
C ILE A 119 3.65 21.06 5.37
N TYR A 120 2.55 20.48 4.89
CA TYR A 120 1.22 21.09 4.87
C TYR A 120 0.36 20.65 6.06
N SER A 121 0.36 19.36 6.41
CA SER A 121 -0.55 18.81 7.42
C SER A 121 0.09 18.46 8.77
N ASN A 122 1.38 18.14 8.78
CA ASN A 122 2.13 17.77 10.00
C ASN A 122 3.61 18.19 9.85
N PRO A 123 3.89 19.50 9.84
CA PRO A 123 5.25 20.00 9.64
C PRO A 123 6.12 19.70 10.87
N PRO A 124 7.44 19.46 10.68
CA PRO A 124 8.35 19.35 11.81
C PRO A 124 8.43 20.69 12.56
N ARG A 125 8.75 20.65 13.86
CA ARG A 125 8.92 21.85 14.70
C ARG A 125 10.03 22.74 14.19
N VAL A 126 11.12 22.13 13.71
CA VAL A 126 12.24 22.82 13.05
C VAL A 126 12.25 22.39 11.58
N PRO A 127 12.14 23.32 10.62
CA PRO A 127 12.16 22.98 9.20
C PRO A 127 13.35 22.08 8.83
N GLY A 128 13.04 20.96 8.17
CA GLY A 128 14.04 20.01 7.69
C GLY A 128 14.65 19.08 8.76
N HIS A 129 14.22 19.16 10.02
CA HIS A 129 14.78 18.35 11.11
C HIS A 129 13.71 17.49 11.79
N CYS A 130 14.07 16.25 12.14
CA CYS A 130 13.21 15.34 12.89
C CYS A 130 13.04 15.83 14.34
N ASP A 131 11.80 15.86 14.83
CA ASP A 131 11.47 16.37 16.16
C ASP A 131 11.99 15.49 17.31
N VAL A 132 12.40 14.25 17.01
CA VAL A 132 12.79 13.25 18.02
C VAL A 132 14.30 13.10 18.14
N ASP A 133 15.00 13.01 17.01
CA ASP A 133 16.44 12.72 16.96
C ASP A 133 17.25 13.83 16.29
N GLY A 134 16.60 14.90 15.80
CA GLY A 134 17.26 16.04 15.15
C GLY A 134 17.86 15.73 13.77
N THR A 135 17.67 14.53 13.24
CA THR A 135 18.24 14.14 11.94
C THR A 135 17.60 14.91 10.78
N LEU A 136 18.36 15.08 9.69
CA LEU A 136 17.87 15.74 8.49
C LEU A 136 16.77 14.91 7.83
N LEU A 137 15.65 15.58 7.57
CA LEU A 137 14.55 15.01 6.81
C LEU A 137 14.85 15.09 5.31
N THR A 138 14.51 14.04 4.59
CA THR A 138 14.65 13.96 3.13
C THR A 138 13.29 13.82 2.46
N GLN A 139 13.20 14.16 1.19
CA GLN A 139 12.03 13.86 0.34
C GLN A 139 12.39 12.68 -0.55
N ARG A 140 11.42 11.80 -0.82
CA ARG A 140 11.67 10.71 -1.76
C ARG A 140 11.80 11.26 -3.18
N THR A 141 12.63 10.61 -4.00
CA THR A 141 12.92 11.08 -5.36
C THR A 141 11.72 11.00 -6.30
N ASP A 142 10.74 10.18 -5.96
CA ASP A 142 9.47 9.95 -6.67
C ASP A 142 8.29 10.77 -6.11
N ASP A 143 8.53 11.68 -5.16
CA ASP A 143 7.52 12.55 -4.55
C ASP A 143 7.46 13.91 -5.26
N THR A 144 7.41 13.93 -6.59
CA THR A 144 7.26 15.14 -7.41
C THR A 144 5.87 15.24 -8.03
N GLU A 145 5.48 16.43 -8.48
CA GLU A 145 4.19 16.67 -9.13
C GLU A 145 4.08 15.91 -10.47
N GLU A 146 5.16 15.87 -11.25
CA GLU A 146 5.21 15.14 -12.52
C GLU A 146 5.00 13.64 -12.30
N VAL A 147 5.71 13.07 -11.31
CA VAL A 147 5.57 11.65 -10.96
C VAL A 147 4.18 11.36 -10.38
N PHE A 148 3.61 12.30 -9.61
CA PHE A 148 2.25 12.18 -9.09
C PHE A 148 1.22 12.07 -10.23
N HIS A 149 1.26 12.95 -11.22
CA HIS A 149 0.31 12.89 -12.33
C HIS A 149 0.44 11.62 -13.15
N GLU A 150 1.67 11.16 -13.39
CA GLU A 150 1.90 9.89 -14.07
C GLU A 150 1.37 8.70 -13.25
N ARG A 151 1.57 8.71 -11.92
CA ARG A 151 1.00 7.71 -11.01
C ARG A 151 -0.52 7.70 -11.05
N MET A 152 -1.17 8.85 -11.06
CA MET A 152 -2.63 8.95 -11.14
C MET A 152 -3.14 8.43 -12.48
N ARG A 153 -2.42 8.71 -13.58
CA ARG A 153 -2.72 8.14 -14.91
C ARG A 153 -2.61 6.60 -14.89
N THR A 154 -1.52 6.07 -14.34
CA THR A 154 -1.32 4.62 -14.21
C THR A 154 -2.37 3.98 -13.31
N PHE A 155 -2.71 4.60 -12.18
CA PHE A 155 -3.74 4.14 -11.26
C PHE A 155 -5.10 4.02 -11.97
N ARG A 156 -5.54 5.06 -12.67
CA ARG A 156 -6.81 5.05 -13.42
C ARG A 156 -6.82 3.97 -14.50
N ALA A 157 -5.70 3.76 -15.19
CA ALA A 157 -5.62 2.82 -16.29
C ALA A 157 -5.52 1.34 -15.84
N GLN A 158 -4.85 1.06 -14.73
CA GLN A 158 -4.47 -0.31 -14.36
C GLN A 158 -4.99 -0.75 -12.99
N THR A 159 -5.11 0.17 -12.03
CA THR A 159 -5.52 -0.14 -10.66
C THR A 159 -7.01 0.07 -10.42
N ALA A 160 -7.66 1.04 -11.08
CA ALA A 160 -9.11 1.21 -10.98
C ALA A 160 -9.91 -0.07 -11.35
N PRO A 161 -9.53 -0.87 -12.38
CA PRO A 161 -10.17 -2.15 -12.65
C PRO A 161 -10.10 -3.17 -11.50
N VAL A 162 -9.06 -3.09 -10.64
CA VAL A 162 -8.92 -3.95 -9.46
C VAL A 162 -9.99 -3.63 -8.41
N ILE A 163 -10.35 -2.36 -8.28
CA ILE A 163 -11.45 -1.94 -7.40
C ILE A 163 -12.76 -2.58 -7.86
N ASP A 164 -13.04 -2.52 -9.17
CA ASP A 164 -14.25 -3.12 -9.74
C ASP A 164 -14.27 -4.65 -9.59
N HIS A 165 -13.11 -5.31 -9.75
CA HIS A 165 -12.96 -6.75 -9.52
C HIS A 165 -13.39 -7.17 -8.11
N TYR A 166 -12.87 -6.53 -7.06
CA TYR A 166 -13.24 -6.90 -5.68
C TYR A 166 -14.65 -6.42 -5.30
N ARG A 167 -15.12 -5.31 -5.87
CA ARG A 167 -16.50 -4.81 -5.69
C ARG A 167 -17.53 -5.76 -6.25
N ALA A 168 -17.31 -6.28 -7.46
CA ALA A 168 -18.22 -7.24 -8.10
C ALA A 168 -18.37 -8.54 -7.30
N GLN A 169 -17.40 -8.87 -6.45
CA GLN A 169 -17.39 -10.08 -5.63
C GLN A 169 -17.91 -9.85 -4.20
N GLY A 170 -18.37 -8.64 -3.86
CA GLY A 170 -18.86 -8.33 -2.51
C GLY A 170 -17.77 -8.30 -1.43
N ARG A 171 -16.48 -8.34 -1.81
CA ARG A 171 -15.32 -8.36 -0.88
C ARG A 171 -14.63 -7.00 -0.77
N PHE A 172 -15.38 -5.92 -0.97
CA PHE A 172 -14.83 -4.57 -1.08
C PHE A 172 -15.70 -3.55 -0.34
N GLU A 173 -15.05 -2.61 0.33
CA GLU A 173 -15.67 -1.36 0.79
C GLU A 173 -14.70 -0.19 0.61
N GLU A 174 -15.24 1.02 0.58
CA GLU A 174 -14.49 2.26 0.51
C GLU A 174 -14.61 3.05 1.81
N VAL A 175 -13.53 3.68 2.22
CA VAL A 175 -13.48 4.60 3.37
C VAL A 175 -12.99 5.98 2.92
N ASP A 176 -13.53 7.03 3.52
CA ASP A 176 -13.07 8.40 3.29
C ASP A 176 -11.73 8.62 3.98
N GLY A 177 -10.67 8.80 3.19
CA GLY A 177 -9.32 9.07 3.65
C GLY A 177 -8.99 10.55 3.82
N SER A 178 -9.94 11.46 3.60
CA SER A 178 -9.76 12.91 3.80
C SER A 178 -9.85 13.32 5.28
N LEU A 179 -10.42 12.45 6.13
CA LEU A 179 -10.61 12.66 7.57
C LEU A 179 -9.30 12.55 8.38
N ALA A 180 -9.38 12.81 9.68
CA ALA A 180 -8.25 12.62 10.59
C ALA A 180 -7.82 11.14 10.66
N VAL A 181 -6.54 10.89 10.93
CA VAL A 181 -5.96 9.53 10.92
C VAL A 181 -6.72 8.58 11.85
N GLU A 182 -7.15 9.06 13.01
CA GLU A 182 -7.90 8.31 14.00
C GLU A 182 -9.28 7.90 13.48
N GLU A 183 -9.97 8.81 12.77
CA GLU A 183 -11.28 8.56 12.18
C GLU A 183 -11.19 7.56 11.02
N VAL A 184 -10.21 7.74 10.13
CA VAL A 184 -9.93 6.80 9.03
C VAL A 184 -9.60 5.41 9.59
N THR A 185 -8.79 5.35 10.66
CA THR A 185 -8.43 4.08 11.32
C THR A 185 -9.66 3.37 11.89
N ALA A 186 -10.55 4.11 12.55
CA ALA A 186 -11.80 3.56 13.08
C ALA A 186 -12.73 3.05 11.95
N ALA A 187 -12.83 3.79 10.86
CA ALA A 187 -13.62 3.39 9.68
C ALA A 187 -13.08 2.09 9.06
N ILE A 188 -11.76 2.01 8.82
CA ILE A 188 -11.10 0.79 8.31
C ILE A 188 -11.40 -0.41 9.22
N HIS A 189 -11.28 -0.24 10.54
CA HIS A 189 -11.55 -1.30 11.51
C HIS A 189 -13.00 -1.80 11.42
N GLY A 190 -13.96 -0.88 11.39
CA GLY A 190 -15.39 -1.22 11.26
C GLY A 190 -15.69 -1.95 9.96
N THR A 191 -15.16 -1.46 8.84
CA THR A 191 -15.27 -2.09 7.51
C THR A 191 -14.68 -3.50 7.50
N LEU A 192 -13.48 -3.68 8.06
CA LEU A 192 -12.82 -4.98 8.11
C LEU A 192 -13.66 -6.02 8.84
N ILE A 193 -14.26 -5.65 9.98
CA ILE A 193 -15.15 -6.55 10.74
C ILE A 193 -16.36 -6.97 9.90
N ARG A 194 -17.02 -6.04 9.21
CA ARG A 194 -18.18 -6.33 8.37
C ARG A 194 -17.83 -7.28 7.22
N LEU A 195 -16.77 -6.96 6.47
CA LEU A 195 -16.33 -7.77 5.33
C LEU A 195 -15.90 -9.18 5.77
N ARG A 196 -15.22 -9.31 6.92
CA ARG A 196 -14.82 -10.62 7.45
C ARG A 196 -16.00 -11.43 7.97
N ALA A 197 -17.00 -10.81 8.59
CA ALA A 197 -18.21 -11.50 9.01
C ALA A 197 -19.00 -12.05 7.81
N ALA A 198 -19.13 -11.27 6.74
CA ALA A 198 -19.78 -11.71 5.50
C ALA A 198 -19.03 -12.90 4.85
N ALA A 199 -17.71 -12.80 4.73
CA ALA A 199 -16.88 -13.86 4.14
C ALA A 199 -16.88 -15.18 4.94
N GLN A 200 -17.15 -15.13 6.25
CA GLN A 200 -17.27 -16.33 7.08
C GLN A 200 -18.64 -17.02 6.92
N GLN A 201 -19.70 -16.25 6.65
CA GLN A 201 -21.05 -16.79 6.42
C GLN A 201 -21.15 -17.54 5.09
N GLU A 202 -20.38 -17.16 4.06
CA GLU A 202 -20.34 -17.88 2.77
C GLU A 202 -19.60 -19.24 2.84
N LYS A 203 -18.80 -19.49 3.89
CA LYS A 203 -18.12 -20.78 4.11
C LYS A 203 -18.93 -21.78 4.93
N ALA A 204 -19.99 -21.37 5.62
CA ALA A 204 -20.79 -22.18 6.54
C ALA A 204 -22.04 -22.76 5.84
#